data_AF-A0A2E8V5N8-F1
#
_entry.id   AF-A0A2E8V5N8-F1
#
_cell.length_a   1.000
_cell.length_b   1.000
_cell.length_c   1.000
_cell.angle_alpha   90.00
_cell.angle_beta   90.00
_cell.angle_gamma   90.00
#
_symmetry.space_group_name_H-M   'P 1'
#
loop_
_entity.id
_entity.type
_entity.pdbx_description
1 polymer ?
#
loop_
_entity_poly.entity_id
_entity_poly.type
_entity_poly.pdbx_seq_one_letter_code
_entity_poly.pdbx_strand_id
1 'polypeptide(L)'
;MVQIESVKGPIDTSDLGFTLSHEHVVVSSAGIPQIYPEFIQREKSIKEGIRTLRAAKAEGLDSIIDVTTLDLGRDIDMLKQVSEGSGVNIVCATGTWRDIPRAFWSATSDSVAELYTREITVGIEGTDIKAGIIKVANDVGGVTREGEIILRAAARAQKQTGVPISTHTWAPDRVGEQQVRIFEDEKIDLSR
;
A
#
# COMPACT_ATOMS: atom_id res chain seq x y z
N MET A 1 9.17 -20.88 -8.15
CA MET A 1 7.91 -20.63 -7.43
C MET A 1 7.68 -19.12 -7.43
N VAL A 2 6.43 -18.66 -7.51
CA VAL A 2 6.12 -17.21 -7.54
C VAL A 2 6.17 -16.70 -6.11
N GLN A 3 6.83 -15.57 -5.88
CA GLN A 3 6.99 -14.98 -4.56
C GLN A 3 6.32 -13.60 -4.49
N ILE A 4 5.94 -13.20 -3.28
CA ILE A 4 5.45 -11.86 -2.94
C ILE A 4 6.24 -11.30 -1.76
N GLU A 5 6.62 -10.03 -1.83
CA GLU A 5 7.33 -9.36 -0.76
C GLU A 5 6.40 -9.09 0.44
N SER A 6 6.91 -9.32 1.64
CA SER A 6 6.24 -9.00 2.90
C SER A 6 7.18 -8.21 3.81
N VAL A 7 6.66 -7.66 4.91
CA VAL A 7 7.47 -6.95 5.90
C VAL A 7 8.52 -7.82 6.62
N LYS A 8 8.42 -9.15 6.49
CA LYS A 8 9.41 -10.12 6.99
C LYS A 8 10.29 -10.72 5.88
N GLY A 9 10.17 -10.22 4.64
CA GLY A 9 10.82 -10.73 3.45
C GLY A 9 9.90 -11.54 2.52
N PRO A 10 10.43 -12.12 1.44
CA PRO A 10 9.64 -12.83 0.43
C PRO A 10 8.90 -14.05 1.00
N ILE A 11 7.65 -14.23 0.56
CA ILE A 11 6.79 -15.38 0.88
C ILE A 11 6.47 -16.11 -0.42
N ASP A 12 6.48 -17.45 -0.41
CA ASP A 12 5.94 -18.21 -1.53
C ASP A 12 4.43 -17.97 -1.64
N THR A 13 3.92 -17.68 -2.83
CA THR A 13 2.48 -17.49 -3.02
C THR A 13 1.63 -18.68 -2.60
N SER A 14 2.19 -19.91 -2.52
CA SER A 14 1.48 -21.07 -1.93
C SER A 14 1.24 -20.95 -0.42
N ASP A 15 2.03 -20.11 0.27
CA ASP A 15 2.05 -19.99 1.73
C ASP A 15 1.28 -18.74 2.22
N LEU A 16 0.61 -18.01 1.31
CA LEU A 16 -0.24 -16.88 1.65
C LEU A 16 -1.42 -17.29 2.54
N GLY A 17 -1.97 -18.49 2.33
CA GLY A 17 -3.10 -19.01 3.09
C GLY A 17 -4.35 -18.12 3.01
N PHE A 18 -5.19 -18.15 4.05
CA PHE A 18 -6.37 -17.28 4.10
C PHE A 18 -5.93 -15.82 4.22
N THR A 19 -6.29 -14.99 3.23
CA THR A 19 -5.74 -13.64 3.07
C THR A 19 -6.85 -12.59 3.01
N LEU A 20 -6.75 -11.56 3.85
CA LEU A 20 -7.56 -10.34 3.71
C LEU A 20 -6.82 -9.35 2.80
N SER A 21 -7.41 -9.03 1.65
CA SER A 21 -6.72 -8.34 0.55
C SER A 21 -6.68 -6.81 0.65
N HIS A 22 -7.34 -6.20 1.63
CA HIS A 22 -7.33 -4.76 1.87
C HIS A 22 -7.59 -4.50 3.34
N GLU A 23 -6.53 -4.27 4.10
CA GLU A 23 -6.59 -3.92 5.52
C GLU A 23 -5.66 -2.73 5.83
N HIS A 24 -5.76 -2.24 7.06
CA HIS A 24 -4.86 -1.24 7.62
C HIS A 24 -4.59 -1.57 9.09
N VAL A 25 -3.32 -1.62 9.51
CA VAL A 25 -2.97 -1.76 10.93
C VAL A 25 -3.21 -0.45 11.68
N VAL A 26 -2.80 0.68 11.06
CA VAL A 26 -3.03 2.05 11.55
C VAL A 26 -3.21 2.97 10.35
N VAL A 27 -4.11 3.94 10.46
CA VAL A 27 -4.26 5.01 9.48
C VAL A 27 -4.05 6.36 10.18
N SER A 28 -3.28 7.24 9.54
CA SER A 28 -3.03 8.61 10.00
C SER A 28 -2.78 9.52 8.79
N SER A 29 -2.67 10.83 8.97
CA SER A 29 -2.00 11.66 7.96
C SER A 29 -0.48 11.53 8.09
N ALA A 30 0.23 11.67 6.97
CA ALA A 30 1.69 11.76 6.96
C ALA A 30 2.21 12.81 7.97
N GLY A 31 3.24 12.45 8.74
CA GLY A 31 3.88 13.34 9.71
C GLY A 31 3.16 13.46 11.06
N ILE A 32 1.86 13.17 11.16
CA ILE A 32 1.12 13.31 12.43
C ILE A 32 1.71 12.42 13.55
N PRO A 33 2.04 11.14 13.33
CA PRO A 33 2.62 10.31 14.39
C PRO A 33 3.98 10.81 14.89
N GLN A 34 4.74 11.49 14.02
CA GLN A 34 6.06 12.05 14.35
C GLN A 34 5.95 13.39 15.08
N ILE A 35 4.99 14.24 14.69
CA ILE A 35 4.82 15.59 15.25
C ILE A 35 3.96 15.58 16.53
N TYR A 36 2.95 14.71 16.61
CA TYR A 36 1.99 14.62 17.72
C TYR A 36 1.89 13.18 18.26
N PRO A 37 2.97 12.62 18.82
CA PRO A 37 3.01 11.23 19.30
C PRO A 37 2.05 10.94 20.47
N GLU A 38 1.58 11.97 21.18
CA GLU A 38 0.55 11.86 22.20
C GLU A 38 -0.84 11.54 21.62
N PHE A 39 -1.07 11.93 20.36
CA PHE A 39 -2.33 11.69 19.66
C PHE A 39 -2.33 10.30 19.02
N ILE A 40 -1.32 9.98 18.22
CA ILE A 40 -1.12 8.64 17.64
C ILE A 40 -0.02 7.92 18.41
N GLN A 41 -0.44 7.22 19.46
CA GLN A 41 0.48 6.50 20.36
C GLN A 41 0.98 5.22 19.70
N ARG A 42 2.17 5.31 19.08
CA ARG A 42 2.83 4.22 18.32
C ARG A 42 2.84 2.88 19.06
N GLU A 43 3.35 2.87 20.29
CA GLU A 43 3.49 1.65 21.11
C GLU A 43 2.14 1.02 21.48
N LYS A 44 1.12 1.85 21.71
CA LYS A 44 -0.24 1.36 21.99
C LYS A 44 -0.83 0.71 20.74
N SER A 45 -0.59 1.31 19.57
CA SER A 45 -1.08 0.82 18.28
C SER A 45 -0.42 -0.51 17.89
N ILE A 46 0.88 -0.69 18.13
CA ILE A 46 1.57 -1.97 17.94
C ILE A 46 0.94 -3.07 18.80
N LYS A 47 0.73 -2.80 20.10
CA LYS A 47 0.13 -3.77 21.02
C LYS A 47 -1.30 -4.14 20.62
N GLU A 48 -2.07 -3.16 20.15
CA GLU A 48 -3.42 -3.35 19.63
C GLU A 48 -3.42 -4.22 18.36
N GLY A 49 -2.59 -3.88 17.38
CA GLY A 49 -2.44 -4.64 16.13
C GLY A 49 -2.02 -6.08 16.37
N ILE A 50 -1.03 -6.30 17.24
CA ILE A 50 -0.60 -7.66 17.63
C ILE A 50 -1.76 -8.44 18.26
N ARG A 51 -2.49 -7.83 19.20
CA ARG A 51 -3.59 -8.52 19.90
C ARG A 51 -4.70 -8.90 18.90
N THR A 52 -5.11 -7.98 18.05
CA THR A 52 -6.19 -8.16 17.09
C THR A 52 -5.82 -9.19 16.03
N LEU A 53 -4.66 -9.06 15.41
CA LEU A 53 -4.22 -10.01 14.37
C LEU A 53 -3.89 -11.39 14.94
N ARG A 54 -3.41 -11.49 16.19
CA ARG A 54 -3.23 -12.80 16.83
C ARG A 54 -4.56 -13.50 17.07
N ALA A 55 -5.60 -12.76 17.48
CA ALA A 55 -6.95 -13.32 17.59
C ALA A 55 -7.46 -13.80 16.23
N ALA A 56 -7.30 -13.00 15.18
CA ALA A 56 -7.67 -13.40 13.82
C ALA A 56 -6.85 -14.60 13.31
N LYS A 57 -5.56 -14.70 13.63
CA LYS A 57 -4.70 -15.85 13.32
C LYS A 57 -5.24 -17.14 13.95
N ALA A 58 -5.73 -17.06 15.19
CA ALA A 58 -6.35 -18.20 15.87
C ALA A 58 -7.65 -18.67 15.20
N GLU A 59 -8.33 -17.78 14.48
CA GLU A 59 -9.53 -18.07 13.67
C GLU A 59 -9.20 -18.45 12.21
N GLY A 60 -7.91 -18.61 11.88
CA GLY A 60 -7.46 -19.12 10.57
C GLY A 60 -6.95 -18.06 9.59
N LEU A 61 -6.79 -16.80 9.98
CA LEU A 61 -6.16 -15.77 9.13
C LEU A 61 -4.66 -16.04 8.97
N ASP A 62 -4.15 -16.08 7.74
CA ASP A 62 -2.72 -16.28 7.50
C ASP A 62 -1.99 -14.98 7.12
N SER A 63 -2.61 -14.18 6.27
CA SER A 63 -2.00 -12.98 5.70
C SER A 63 -2.97 -11.81 5.62
N ILE A 64 -2.44 -10.59 5.69
CA ILE A 64 -3.15 -9.38 5.28
C ILE A 64 -2.33 -8.61 4.26
N ILE A 65 -3.02 -7.85 3.41
CA ILE A 65 -2.41 -6.81 2.59
C ILE A 65 -2.72 -5.46 3.24
N ASP A 66 -1.72 -4.87 3.87
CA ASP A 66 -1.82 -3.52 4.42
C ASP A 66 -1.58 -2.50 3.29
N VAL A 67 -2.66 -1.82 2.91
CA VAL A 67 -2.66 -0.84 1.82
C VAL A 67 -2.49 0.60 2.31
N THR A 68 -1.86 0.78 3.47
CA THR A 68 -1.46 2.09 3.99
C THR A 68 -0.29 2.64 3.20
N THR A 69 -0.49 3.75 2.50
CA THR A 69 0.52 4.47 1.72
C THR A 69 1.20 5.56 2.54
N LEU A 70 2.19 6.24 1.95
CA LEU A 70 2.93 7.32 2.62
C LEU A 70 2.01 8.41 3.19
N ASP A 71 0.95 8.78 2.46
CA ASP A 71 0.00 9.83 2.85
C ASP A 71 -0.94 9.38 3.97
N LEU A 72 -1.14 8.06 4.10
CA LEU A 72 -1.88 7.42 5.18
C LEU A 72 -1.01 7.15 6.44
N GLY A 73 0.18 7.76 6.52
CA GLY A 73 1.02 7.70 7.70
C GLY A 73 1.67 6.33 7.93
N ARG A 74 1.98 5.60 6.85
CA ARG A 74 2.68 4.31 6.89
C ARG A 74 3.93 4.37 7.79
N ASP A 75 4.11 3.32 8.58
CA ASP A 75 5.27 3.08 9.45
C ASP A 75 5.72 1.62 9.22
N ILE A 76 6.75 1.43 8.40
CA ILE A 76 7.12 0.08 7.93
C ILE A 76 7.65 -0.81 9.06
N ASP A 77 8.37 -0.22 10.01
CA ASP A 77 8.90 -0.92 11.18
C ASP A 77 7.79 -1.35 12.13
N MET A 78 6.73 -0.53 12.28
CA MET A 78 5.54 -0.92 13.02
C MET A 78 4.87 -2.13 12.38
N LEU A 79 4.69 -2.13 11.05
CA LEU A 79 4.08 -3.27 10.36
C LEU A 79 4.90 -4.54 10.56
N LYS A 80 6.24 -4.46 10.50
CA LYS A 80 7.12 -5.59 10.80
C LYS A 80 6.93 -6.11 12.22
N GLN A 81 6.94 -5.24 13.23
CA GLN A 81 6.73 -5.63 14.63
C GLN A 81 5.35 -6.27 14.86
N VAL A 82 4.32 -5.76 14.20
CA VAL A 82 2.97 -6.33 14.28
C VAL A 82 2.91 -7.70 13.59
N SER A 83 3.55 -7.87 12.44
CA SER A 83 3.65 -9.16 11.75
C SER A 83 4.39 -10.22 12.58
N GLU A 84 5.53 -9.85 13.17
CA GLU A 84 6.31 -10.72 14.05
C GLU A 84 5.54 -11.10 15.31
N GLY A 85 4.90 -10.12 15.97
CA GLY A 85 4.18 -10.34 17.21
C GLY A 85 2.87 -11.11 17.04
N SER A 86 2.17 -10.94 15.92
CA SER A 86 0.89 -11.63 15.66
C SER A 86 1.06 -13.00 15.02
N GLY A 87 2.14 -13.23 14.28
CA GLY A 87 2.32 -14.41 13.44
C GLY A 87 1.56 -14.33 12.09
N VAL A 88 0.87 -13.22 11.81
CA VAL A 88 0.21 -12.96 10.52
C VAL A 88 1.22 -12.36 9.55
N ASN A 89 1.22 -12.81 8.30
CA ASN A 89 2.05 -12.21 7.25
C ASN A 89 1.43 -10.87 6.81
N ILE A 90 2.27 -9.85 6.63
CA ILE A 90 1.80 -8.53 6.18
C ILE A 90 2.53 -8.17 4.89
N VAL A 91 1.78 -8.14 3.79
CA VAL A 91 2.21 -7.53 2.53
C VAL A 91 1.94 -6.04 2.64
N CYS A 92 2.97 -5.21 2.44
CA CYS A 92 2.85 -3.76 2.55
C CYS A 92 2.76 -3.09 1.18
N ALA A 93 2.10 -1.93 1.14
CA ALA A 93 1.94 -1.15 -0.07
C ALA A 93 3.00 -0.05 -0.23
N THR A 94 3.40 0.21 -1.47
CA THR A 94 3.84 1.54 -1.94
C THR A 94 2.64 2.29 -2.52
N GLY A 95 2.85 3.49 -3.07
CA GLY A 95 1.83 4.26 -3.76
C GLY A 95 1.40 5.51 -2.99
N THR A 96 0.24 6.05 -3.37
CA THR A 96 -0.34 7.27 -2.79
C THR A 96 -1.85 7.18 -2.88
N TRP A 97 -2.54 7.35 -1.75
CA TRP A 97 -3.99 7.26 -1.66
C TRP A 97 -4.63 8.58 -2.13
N ARG A 98 -5.32 9.32 -1.26
CA ARG A 98 -6.10 10.51 -1.63
C ARG A 98 -5.41 11.82 -1.27
N ASP A 99 -4.57 11.83 -0.24
CA ASP A 99 -3.93 13.04 0.27
C ASP A 99 -2.61 13.27 -0.46
N ILE A 100 -2.71 13.43 -1.79
CA ILE A 100 -1.55 13.55 -2.69
C ILE A 100 -0.65 14.68 -2.20
N PRO A 101 0.62 14.39 -1.83
CA PRO A 101 1.53 15.41 -1.33
C PRO A 101 1.66 16.58 -2.31
N ARG A 102 1.71 17.80 -1.79
CA ARG A 102 1.86 19.01 -2.62
C ARG A 102 3.07 18.94 -3.56
N ALA A 103 4.14 18.25 -3.13
CA ALA A 103 5.33 17.99 -3.95
C ALA A 103 5.04 17.20 -5.24
N PHE A 104 3.96 16.41 -5.28
CA PHE A 104 3.58 15.61 -6.45
C PHE A 104 2.64 16.36 -7.41
N TRP A 105 2.07 17.51 -7.01
CA TRP A 105 1.08 18.23 -7.84
C TRP A 105 1.65 18.78 -9.14
N SER A 106 2.97 18.97 -9.21
CA SER A 106 3.72 19.40 -10.40
C SER A 106 4.75 18.38 -10.85
N ALA A 107 4.70 17.17 -10.30
CA ALA A 107 5.61 16.08 -10.67
C ALA A 107 5.17 15.46 -12.01
N THR A 108 6.10 14.75 -12.66
CA THR A 108 5.74 13.86 -13.78
C THR A 108 5.38 12.49 -13.23
N SER A 109 4.49 11.76 -13.91
CA SER A 109 4.20 10.37 -13.53
C SER A 109 5.45 9.49 -13.51
N ASP A 110 6.44 9.77 -14.36
CA ASP A 110 7.72 9.02 -14.35
C ASP A 110 8.50 9.26 -13.05
N SER A 111 8.62 10.51 -12.62
CA SER A 111 9.34 10.83 -11.38
C SER A 111 8.68 10.22 -10.14
N VAL A 112 7.34 10.11 -10.13
CA VAL A 112 6.62 9.43 -9.05
C VAL A 112 6.76 7.91 -9.18
N ALA A 113 6.71 7.37 -10.40
CA ALA A 113 6.90 5.93 -10.64
C ALA A 113 8.26 5.44 -10.15
N GLU A 114 9.32 6.23 -10.35
CA GLU A 114 10.67 5.92 -9.84
C GLU A 114 10.69 5.73 -8.31
N LEU A 115 9.90 6.51 -7.57
CA LEU A 115 9.79 6.37 -6.11
C LEU A 115 9.11 5.05 -5.74
N TYR A 116 8.02 4.69 -6.41
CA TYR A 116 7.32 3.42 -6.17
C TYR A 116 8.18 2.22 -6.57
N THR A 117 8.84 2.28 -7.73
CA THR A 117 9.79 1.26 -8.18
C THR A 117 10.94 1.09 -7.18
N ARG A 118 11.47 2.18 -6.60
CA ARG A 118 12.49 2.09 -5.55
C ARG A 118 11.97 1.35 -4.31
N GLU A 119 10.77 1.65 -3.85
CA GLU A 119 10.16 0.96 -2.70
C GLU A 119 9.90 -0.52 -2.97
N ILE A 120 9.66 -0.90 -4.22
CA ILE A 120 9.47 -2.30 -4.63
C ILE A 120 10.81 -3.04 -4.77
N THR A 121 11.85 -2.39 -5.29
CA THR A 121 13.09 -3.07 -5.69
C THR A 121 14.22 -2.95 -4.68
N VAL A 122 14.24 -1.87 -3.90
CA VAL A 122 15.31 -1.53 -2.96
C VAL A 122 14.81 -1.62 -1.53
N GLY A 123 13.76 -0.85 -1.19
CA GLY A 123 13.17 -0.85 0.14
C GLY A 123 12.48 0.47 0.53
N ILE A 124 11.75 0.41 1.64
CA ILE A 124 10.88 1.47 2.16
C ILE A 124 11.51 2.13 3.39
N GLU A 125 11.39 3.46 3.49
CA GLU A 125 11.73 4.23 4.72
C GLU A 125 13.17 4.01 5.24
N GLY A 126 14.11 3.69 4.33
CA GLY A 126 15.52 3.43 4.68
C GLY A 126 15.82 2.00 5.14
N THR A 127 14.82 1.12 5.11
CA THR A 127 14.95 -0.32 5.39
C THR A 127 15.17 -1.13 4.11
N ASP A 128 15.39 -2.44 4.25
CA ASP A 128 15.39 -3.43 3.17
C ASP A 128 14.01 -4.04 2.88
N ILE A 129 12.96 -3.57 3.58
CA ILE A 129 11.58 -4.05 3.42
C ILE A 129 10.99 -3.48 2.14
N LYS A 130 10.45 -4.36 1.29
CA LYS A 130 9.93 -4.01 -0.04
C LYS A 130 8.41 -4.08 -0.10
N ALA A 131 7.83 -3.23 -0.94
CA ALA A 131 6.40 -3.27 -1.23
C ALA A 131 6.04 -4.49 -2.08
N GLY A 132 4.97 -5.19 -1.69
CA GLY A 132 4.38 -6.29 -2.48
C GLY A 132 3.13 -5.87 -3.26
N ILE A 133 2.67 -4.64 -3.12
CA ILE A 133 1.52 -4.07 -3.85
C ILE A 133 1.67 -2.56 -4.05
N ILE A 134 1.06 -2.00 -5.09
CA ILE A 134 0.94 -0.56 -5.29
C ILE A 134 -0.49 -0.14 -4.95
N LYS A 135 -0.69 0.84 -4.06
CA LYS A 135 -2.02 1.38 -3.74
C LYS A 135 -2.19 2.79 -4.33
N VAL A 136 -3.33 3.00 -5.00
CA VAL A 136 -3.75 4.31 -5.52
C VAL A 136 -5.22 4.61 -5.20
N ALA A 137 -5.66 5.86 -5.38
CA ALA A 137 -7.05 6.23 -5.09
C ALA A 137 -7.60 7.35 -5.96
N ASN A 138 -8.90 7.28 -6.23
CA ASN A 138 -9.73 8.41 -6.63
C ASN A 138 -11.12 8.26 -6.00
N ASP A 139 -11.74 9.36 -5.59
CA ASP A 139 -12.96 9.35 -4.75
C ASP A 139 -14.05 10.22 -5.38
N VAL A 140 -14.96 10.78 -4.58
CA VAL A 140 -16.00 11.71 -5.02
C VAL A 140 -15.38 12.82 -5.87
N GLY A 141 -15.98 13.09 -7.03
CA GLY A 141 -15.47 14.04 -8.02
C GLY A 141 -14.58 13.41 -9.11
N GLY A 142 -14.30 12.10 -9.03
CA GLY A 142 -13.61 11.35 -10.08
C GLY A 142 -12.09 11.51 -10.06
N VAL A 143 -11.48 11.31 -11.22
CA VAL A 143 -10.02 11.45 -11.37
C VAL A 143 -9.65 12.92 -11.54
N THR A 144 -8.96 13.48 -10.55
CA THR A 144 -8.37 14.82 -10.63
C THR A 144 -7.10 14.81 -11.47
N ARG A 145 -6.59 16.00 -11.83
CA ARG A 145 -5.30 16.14 -12.55
C ARG A 145 -4.16 15.46 -11.79
N GLU A 146 -4.09 15.69 -10.48
CA GLU A 146 -3.09 15.09 -9.61
C GLU A 146 -3.33 13.59 -9.45
N GLY A 147 -4.58 13.16 -9.37
CA GLY A 147 -4.96 11.75 -9.35
C GLY A 147 -4.51 10.99 -10.61
N GLU A 148 -4.63 11.61 -11.79
CA GLU A 148 -4.14 11.00 -13.04
C GLU A 148 -2.62 10.84 -13.03
N ILE A 149 -1.87 11.80 -12.47
CA ILE A 149 -0.41 11.67 -12.29
C ILE A 149 -0.09 10.38 -11.51
N ILE A 150 -0.79 10.16 -10.39
CA ILE A 150 -0.59 9.00 -9.51
C ILE A 150 -1.02 7.70 -10.17
N LEU A 151 -2.16 7.66 -10.87
CA LEU A 151 -2.60 6.46 -11.59
C LEU A 151 -1.60 6.05 -12.66
N ARG A 152 -1.13 7.00 -13.48
CA ARG A 152 -0.12 6.72 -14.51
C ARG A 152 1.22 6.33 -13.90
N ALA A 153 1.60 6.90 -12.75
CA ALA A 153 2.80 6.51 -12.02
C ALA A 153 2.73 5.04 -11.54
N ALA A 154 1.61 4.64 -10.94
CA ALA A 154 1.37 3.27 -10.53
C ALA A 154 1.40 2.30 -11.72
N ALA A 155 0.75 2.66 -12.83
CA ALA A 155 0.77 1.87 -14.05
C ALA A 155 2.20 1.65 -14.59
N ARG A 156 3.04 2.68 -14.55
CA ARG A 156 4.44 2.60 -15.01
C ARG A 156 5.31 1.79 -14.06
N ALA A 157 5.13 1.94 -12.75
CA ALA A 157 5.80 1.11 -11.75
C ALA A 157 5.39 -0.37 -11.89
N GLN A 158 4.11 -0.67 -12.11
CA GLN A 158 3.61 -2.02 -12.36
C GLN A 158 4.25 -2.62 -13.61
N LYS A 159 4.32 -1.89 -14.73
CA LYS A 159 4.99 -2.37 -15.96
C LYS A 159 6.46 -2.71 -15.74
N GLN A 160 7.16 -1.96 -14.88
CA GLN A 160 8.58 -2.16 -14.61
C GLN A 160 8.84 -3.33 -13.65
N THR A 161 7.92 -3.59 -12.71
CA THR A 161 8.18 -4.48 -11.57
C THR A 161 7.31 -5.74 -11.54
N GLY A 162 6.18 -5.72 -12.25
CA GLY A 162 5.17 -6.77 -12.21
C GLY A 162 4.31 -6.81 -10.93
N VAL A 163 4.53 -5.87 -10.00
CA VAL A 163 3.78 -5.79 -8.73
C VAL A 163 2.32 -5.34 -8.97
N PRO A 164 1.32 -6.02 -8.37
CA PRO A 164 -0.10 -5.72 -8.58
C PRO A 164 -0.50 -4.31 -8.12
N ILE A 165 -1.60 -3.79 -8.67
CA ILE A 165 -2.20 -2.51 -8.26
C ILE A 165 -3.51 -2.76 -7.52
N SER A 166 -3.63 -2.23 -6.30
CA SER A 166 -4.91 -2.06 -5.60
C SER A 166 -5.38 -0.62 -5.74
N THR A 167 -6.66 -0.41 -6.03
CA THR A 167 -7.23 0.94 -6.14
C THR A 167 -8.35 1.17 -5.14
N HIS A 168 -8.42 2.37 -4.59
CA HIS A 168 -9.61 2.90 -3.92
C HIS A 168 -10.48 3.63 -4.93
N THR A 169 -11.79 3.39 -4.88
CA THR A 169 -12.75 4.00 -5.80
C THR A 169 -14.00 4.46 -5.07
N TRP A 170 -14.61 5.56 -5.53
CA TRP A 170 -15.98 5.88 -5.17
C TRP A 170 -16.94 5.11 -6.07
N ALA A 171 -17.40 3.96 -5.57
CA ALA A 171 -18.25 3.03 -6.30
C ALA A 171 -19.59 3.65 -6.78
N PRO A 172 -20.29 4.51 -5.99
CA PRO A 172 -21.54 5.11 -6.44
C PRO A 172 -21.44 5.87 -7.77
N ASP A 173 -20.31 6.54 -8.03
CA ASP A 173 -20.09 7.28 -9.28
C ASP A 173 -19.27 6.48 -10.31
N ARG A 174 -19.05 5.18 -10.06
CA ARG A 174 -18.29 4.28 -10.96
C ARG A 174 -16.90 4.83 -11.31
N VAL A 175 -16.24 5.50 -10.35
CA VAL A 175 -14.93 6.13 -10.56
C VAL A 175 -13.86 5.12 -11.01
N GLY A 176 -13.99 3.86 -10.60
CA GLY A 176 -13.11 2.77 -11.05
C GLY A 176 -13.04 2.63 -12.57
N GLU A 177 -14.10 2.97 -13.32
CA GLU A 177 -14.06 2.91 -14.79
C GLU A 177 -13.15 3.96 -15.41
N GLN A 178 -13.03 5.13 -14.78
CA GLN A 178 -12.09 6.16 -15.22
C GLN A 178 -10.65 5.70 -14.99
N GLN A 179 -10.40 5.06 -13.84
CA GLN A 179 -9.09 4.48 -13.52
C GLN A 179 -8.71 3.37 -14.50
N VAL A 180 -9.65 2.46 -14.80
CA VAL A 180 -9.44 1.39 -15.80
C VAL A 180 -9.07 1.97 -17.16
N ARG A 181 -9.76 3.02 -17.64
CA ARG A 181 -9.40 3.67 -18.92
C ARG A 181 -7.97 4.23 -18.92
N ILE A 182 -7.54 4.84 -17.83
CA ILE A 182 -6.17 5.35 -17.70
C ILE A 182 -5.14 4.21 -17.70
N PHE A 183 -5.47 3.08 -17.07
CA PHE A 183 -4.65 1.88 -17.08
C PHE A 183 -4.59 1.21 -18.46
N GLU A 184 -5.70 1.18 -19.19
CA GLU A 184 -5.75 0.74 -20.60
C GLU A 184 -4.91 1.66 -21.51
N ASP A 185 -4.99 2.98 -21.31
CA ASP A 185 -4.16 3.97 -22.02
C ASP A 185 -2.67 3.76 -21.76
N GLU A 186 -2.30 3.42 -20.52
CA GLU A 186 -0.94 3.05 -20.13
C GLU A 186 -0.54 1.63 -20.58
N LYS A 187 -1.49 0.85 -21.12
CA LYS A 187 -1.29 -0.51 -21.64
C LYS A 187 -0.73 -1.48 -20.61
N ILE A 188 -1.25 -1.41 -19.38
CA ILE A 188 -0.88 -2.38 -18.34
C ILE A 188 -1.65 -3.69 -18.50
N ASP A 189 -1.11 -4.77 -17.94
CA ASP A 189 -1.83 -6.05 -17.85
C ASP A 189 -2.89 -5.96 -16.73
N LEU A 190 -4.16 -5.85 -17.11
CA LEU A 190 -5.29 -5.75 -16.17
C LEU A 190 -5.60 -7.07 -15.43
N SER A 191 -4.94 -8.18 -15.79
CA SER A 191 -5.02 -9.44 -15.04
C SER A 191 -4.06 -9.51 -13.85
N ARG A 192 -3.26 -8.46 -13.65
CA ARG A 192 -2.24 -8.33 -12.60
C ARG A 192 -2.65 -7.35 -11.51
#